data_AF-A0A2N8NZ49-F1
#
_entry.id   AF-A0A2N8NZ49-F1
#
_cell.length_a   1.000
_cell.length_b   1.000
_cell.length_c   1.000
_cell.angle_alpha   90.00
_cell.angle_beta   90.00
_cell.angle_gamma   90.00
#
_symmetry.space_group_name_H-M   'P 1'
#
loop_
_entity.id
_entity.type
_entity.pdbx_description
1 polymer ?
#
loop_
_entity_poly.entity_id
_entity_poly.type
_entity_poly.pdbx_seq_one_letter_code
_entity_poly.pdbx_strand_id
1 'polypeptide(L)'
;MDNPTSWPDPQSQANIETLTAWWEQQRDAALAQARYYDELLESARDFQTHKDLHRALQDGPVCHTGLTIPRTAPPGGASQAEPDPDPEQVLGLIAQDPRRLWKADDVRTALGRHAIKPVRTCLKNLTAQGRLEETRSKARHVLYRLPAPSTA
;
A
#
# COMPACT_ATOMS: atom_id res chain seq x y z
N MET A 1 29.86 -37.22 41.28
CA MET A 1 28.92 -37.56 40.19
C MET A 1 27.58 -37.75 40.85
N ASP A 2 26.89 -36.63 41.00
CA ASP A 2 25.59 -36.56 41.67
C ASP A 2 24.51 -36.89 40.65
N ASN A 3 23.64 -37.84 41.01
CA ASN A 3 22.61 -38.38 40.15
C ASN A 3 21.33 -37.51 40.26
N PRO A 4 20.93 -36.72 39.24
CA PRO A 4 19.79 -35.82 39.33
C PRO A 4 18.53 -36.50 38.79
N THR A 5 18.19 -37.69 39.29
CA THR A 5 16.97 -38.40 38.89
C THR A 5 16.15 -38.81 40.11
N SER A 6 15.96 -37.86 41.03
CA SER A 6 14.86 -37.92 41.98
C SER A 6 13.73 -37.09 41.40
N TRP A 7 12.78 -37.73 40.70
CA TRP A 7 11.50 -37.10 40.42
C TRP A 7 10.82 -36.79 41.76
N PRO A 8 10.41 -35.54 42.03
CA PRO A 8 9.78 -35.18 43.28
C PRO A 8 8.44 -35.92 43.47
N ASP A 9 8.10 -36.20 44.73
CA ASP A 9 6.91 -36.98 45.12
C ASP A 9 5.63 -36.44 44.43
N PRO A 10 4.94 -37.25 43.62
CA PRO A 10 3.77 -36.83 42.82
C PRO A 10 2.58 -36.35 43.67
N GLN A 11 2.61 -36.53 45.00
CA GLN A 11 1.57 -36.07 45.92
C GLN A 11 1.92 -34.81 46.71
N SER A 12 3.12 -34.24 46.52
CA SER A 12 3.47 -32.98 47.18
C SER A 12 2.65 -31.82 46.62
N GLN A 13 2.10 -30.98 47.50
CA GLN A 13 1.27 -29.83 47.13
C GLN A 13 2.00 -28.88 46.15
N ALA A 14 3.31 -28.71 46.33
CA ALA A 14 4.16 -27.92 45.43
C ALA A 14 4.25 -28.50 44.00
N ASN A 15 4.23 -29.83 43.85
CA ASN A 15 4.16 -30.47 42.53
C ASN A 15 2.80 -30.27 41.86
N ILE A 16 1.71 -30.35 42.63
CA ILE A 16 0.35 -30.14 42.11
C ILE A 16 0.19 -28.71 41.60
N GLU A 17 0.69 -27.72 42.34
CA GLU A 17 0.68 -26.31 41.93
C GLU A 17 1.53 -26.07 40.67
N THR A 18 2.71 -26.70 40.60
CA THR A 18 3.59 -26.60 39.43
C THR A 18 2.96 -27.23 38.18
N LEU A 19 2.32 -28.40 38.32
CA LEU A 19 1.61 -29.06 37.23
C LEU A 19 0.38 -28.25 36.79
N THR A 20 -0.34 -27.65 37.73
CA THR A 20 -1.49 -26.80 37.44
C THR A 20 -1.07 -25.57 36.65
N ALA A 21 -0.04 -24.85 37.11
CA ALA A 21 0.50 -23.68 36.42
C ALA A 21 1.02 -24.02 35.02
N TRP A 22 1.73 -25.15 34.88
CA TRP A 22 2.18 -25.63 33.58
C TRP A 22 1.00 -25.94 32.64
N TRP A 23 -0.05 -26.59 33.14
CA TRP A 23 -1.22 -26.93 32.33
C TRP A 23 -2.00 -25.67 31.91
N GLU A 24 -2.17 -24.71 32.82
CA GLU A 24 -2.79 -23.41 32.52
C GLU A 24 -2.00 -22.66 31.44
N GLN A 25 -0.67 -22.64 31.55
CA GLN A 25 0.18 -22.05 30.53
C GLN A 25 0.01 -22.73 29.16
N GLN A 26 -0.08 -24.06 29.12
CA GLN A 26 -0.31 -24.80 27.88
C GLN A 26 -1.70 -24.52 27.30
N ARG A 27 -2.73 -24.46 28.14
CA ARG A 27 -4.09 -24.09 27.72
C ARG A 27 -4.12 -22.70 27.10
N ASP A 28 -3.50 -21.74 27.76
CA ASP A 28 -3.52 -20.35 27.32
C ASP A 28 -2.71 -20.17 26.01
N ALA A 29 -1.59 -20.90 25.85
CA ALA A 29 -0.83 -20.96 24.60
C ALA A 29 -1.67 -21.56 23.45
N ALA A 30 -2.39 -22.66 23.71
CA ALA A 30 -3.28 -23.28 22.72
C ALA A 30 -4.43 -22.35 22.30
N LEU A 31 -5.02 -21.61 23.26
CA LEU A 31 -6.06 -20.63 22.97
C LEU A 31 -5.53 -19.45 22.14
N ALA A 32 -4.33 -18.96 22.44
CA ALA A 32 -3.69 -17.92 21.64
C ALA A 32 -3.42 -18.40 20.20
N GLN A 33 -2.98 -19.63 20.04
CA GLN A 33 -2.74 -20.23 18.73
C GLN A 33 -4.03 -20.43 17.93
N ALA A 34 -5.12 -20.84 18.58
CA ALA A 34 -6.44 -20.94 17.93
C ALA A 34 -6.91 -19.58 17.40
N ARG A 35 -6.81 -18.51 18.20
CA ARG A 35 -7.17 -17.15 17.78
C ARG A 35 -6.34 -16.67 16.59
N TYR A 36 -5.05 -16.95 16.59
CA TYR A 36 -4.18 -16.63 15.45
C TYR A 36 -4.63 -17.30 14.15
N TYR A 37 -5.04 -18.57 14.20
CA TYR A 37 -5.58 -19.26 13.03
C TYR A 37 -6.93 -18.71 12.58
N ASP A 38 -7.81 -18.31 13.51
CA ASP A 38 -9.07 -17.66 13.16
C ASP A 38 -8.84 -16.31 12.45
N GLU A 39 -7.90 -15.49 12.93
CA GLU A 39 -7.50 -14.23 12.26
C GLU A 39 -6.93 -14.46 10.86
N LEU A 40 -6.11 -15.51 10.69
CA LEU A 40 -5.59 -15.89 9.37
C LEU A 40 -6.70 -16.35 8.42
N LEU A 41 -7.68 -17.11 8.92
CA LEU A 41 -8.82 -17.55 8.12
C LEU A 41 -9.71 -16.38 7.71
N GLU A 42 -9.93 -15.41 8.60
CA GLU A 42 -10.67 -14.20 8.27
C GLU A 42 -9.94 -13.35 7.23
N SER A 43 -8.61 -13.18 7.38
CA SER A 43 -7.79 -12.51 6.37
C SER A 43 -7.86 -13.22 5.01
N ALA A 44 -7.86 -14.56 4.98
CA ALA A 44 -8.01 -15.32 3.74
C ALA A 44 -9.39 -15.11 3.08
N ARG A 45 -10.46 -14.91 3.85
CA ARG A 45 -11.79 -14.56 3.34
C ARG A 45 -11.81 -13.16 2.74
N ASP A 46 -11.09 -12.20 3.32
CA ASP A 46 -10.95 -10.85 2.77
C ASP A 46 -10.28 -10.87 1.39
N PHE A 47 -9.24 -11.70 1.22
CA PHE A 47 -8.58 -11.87 -0.09
C PHE A 47 -9.53 -12.44 -1.15
N GLN A 48 -10.35 -13.43 -0.78
CA GLN A 48 -11.33 -14.01 -1.69
C GLN A 48 -12.41 -12.98 -2.06
N THR A 49 -12.89 -12.21 -1.08
CA THR A 49 -13.84 -11.11 -1.29
C THR A 49 -13.27 -10.04 -2.22
N HIS A 50 -12.00 -9.67 -2.05
CA HIS A 50 -11.32 -8.70 -2.93
C HIS A 50 -11.22 -9.21 -4.38
N LYS A 51 -10.93 -10.50 -4.56
CA LYS A 51 -10.88 -11.13 -5.89
C LYS A 51 -12.25 -11.17 -6.56
N ASP A 52 -13.30 -11.44 -5.79
CA ASP A 52 -14.68 -11.46 -6.29
C ASP A 52 -15.18 -10.03 -6.62
N LEU A 53 -14.81 -9.03 -5.83
CA LEU A 53 -15.05 -7.61 -6.14
C LEU A 53 -14.31 -7.17 -7.41
N HIS A 54 -13.05 -7.57 -7.56
CA HIS A 54 -12.28 -7.27 -8.77
C HIS A 54 -12.91 -7.90 -10.01
N ARG A 55 -13.36 -9.16 -9.90
CA ARG A 55 -14.10 -9.82 -10.98
C ARG A 55 -15.42 -9.12 -11.29
N ALA A 56 -16.19 -8.73 -10.26
CA ALA A 56 -17.44 -7.98 -10.43
C ALA A 56 -17.23 -6.61 -11.09
N LEU A 57 -16.10 -5.94 -10.83
CA LEU A 57 -15.71 -4.70 -11.51
C LEU A 57 -15.30 -4.92 -12.99
N GLN A 58 -14.75 -6.09 -13.32
CA GLN A 58 -14.42 -6.45 -14.71
C GLN A 58 -15.67 -6.88 -15.50
N ASP A 59 -16.60 -7.57 -14.86
CA ASP A 59 -17.78 -8.16 -15.50
C ASP A 59 -19.01 -7.23 -15.48
N GLY A 60 -19.03 -6.24 -14.59
CA GLY A 60 -20.08 -5.22 -14.55
C GLY A 60 -20.02 -4.28 -15.74
N PRO A 61 -21.17 -3.82 -16.28
CA PRO A 61 -21.16 -2.77 -17.29
C PRO A 61 -20.54 -1.53 -16.66
N VAL A 62 -19.47 -1.02 -17.27
CA VAL A 62 -18.85 0.25 -16.87
C VAL A 62 -19.89 1.35 -17.11
N CYS A 63 -20.70 1.63 -16.09
CA CYS A 63 -21.55 2.80 -16.05
C CYS A 63 -20.62 4.01 -15.93
N HIS A 64 -20.10 4.45 -17.07
CA HIS A 64 -19.55 5.77 -17.24
C HIS A 64 -20.68 6.79 -17.06
N THR A 65 -21.05 7.07 -15.83
CA THR A 65 -21.87 8.23 -15.51
C THR A 65 -21.02 9.48 -15.78
N GLY A 66 -21.10 9.98 -17.01
CA GLY A 66 -21.00 11.41 -17.27
C GLY A 66 -19.66 12.01 -17.70
N LEU A 67 -18.71 11.25 -18.25
CA LEU A 67 -17.57 11.85 -18.97
C LEU A 67 -17.33 11.12 -20.29
N THR A 68 -18.03 11.56 -21.33
CA THR A 68 -17.71 11.25 -22.72
C THR A 68 -16.37 11.91 -23.08
N ILE A 69 -15.28 11.24 -22.75
CA ILE A 69 -14.00 11.43 -23.44
C ILE A 69 -14.02 10.47 -24.63
N PRO A 70 -13.88 10.93 -25.89
CA PRO A 70 -13.91 10.04 -27.04
C PRO A 70 -12.71 9.09 -26.96
N ARG A 71 -13.00 7.80 -26.76
CA ARG A 71 -12.05 6.70 -26.83
C ARG A 71 -11.76 6.40 -28.30
N THR A 72 -10.73 7.00 -28.86
CA THR A 72 -10.09 6.49 -30.08
C THR A 72 -9.42 5.15 -29.73
N ALA A 73 -9.80 4.10 -30.45
CA ALA A 73 -9.13 2.80 -30.41
C ALA A 73 -7.62 2.98 -30.73
N PRO A 74 -6.70 2.22 -30.11
CA PRO A 74 -5.34 2.19 -30.62
C PRO A 74 -5.33 1.34 -31.90
N PRO A 75 -5.02 1.93 -33.08
CA PRO A 75 -4.58 1.11 -34.19
C PRO A 75 -3.20 0.58 -33.83
N GLY A 76 -2.90 -0.64 -34.28
CA GLY A 76 -1.58 -1.24 -34.12
C GLY A 76 -0.46 -0.34 -34.65
N GLY A 77 0.73 -0.57 -34.12
CA GLY A 77 1.98 -0.28 -34.81
C GLY A 77 2.20 1.18 -35.21
N ALA A 78 2.43 2.05 -34.24
CA ALA A 78 3.29 3.20 -34.48
C ALA A 78 4.01 3.54 -33.18
N SER A 79 5.34 3.56 -33.24
CA SER A 79 6.19 4.22 -32.25
C SER A 79 5.90 5.72 -32.31
N GLN A 80 4.74 6.15 -31.83
CA GLN A 80 4.42 7.55 -31.63
C GLN A 80 5.08 7.97 -30.33
N ALA A 81 5.99 8.94 -30.42
CA ALA A 81 6.54 9.60 -29.25
C ALA A 81 5.37 10.08 -28.37
N GLU A 82 5.29 9.56 -27.14
CA GLU A 82 4.25 9.95 -26.20
C GLU A 82 4.31 11.49 -26.03
N PRO A 83 3.22 12.23 -26.27
CA PRO A 83 3.24 13.68 -26.17
C PRO A 83 3.59 14.09 -24.74
N ASP A 84 4.38 15.16 -24.60
CA ASP A 84 4.78 15.66 -23.29
C ASP A 84 3.54 15.91 -22.40
N PRO A 85 3.61 15.56 -21.10
CA PRO A 85 2.48 15.72 -20.20
C PRO A 85 2.17 17.21 -20.00
N ASP A 86 0.90 17.54 -20.07
CA ASP A 86 0.40 18.90 -19.87
C ASP A 86 0.70 19.37 -18.43
N PRO A 87 1.45 20.48 -18.24
CA PRO A 87 1.78 21.00 -16.92
C PRO A 87 0.56 21.33 -16.06
N GLU A 88 -0.54 21.82 -16.66
CA GLU A 88 -1.76 22.12 -15.89
C GLU A 88 -2.44 20.86 -15.38
N GLN A 89 -2.41 19.78 -16.18
CA GLN A 89 -2.93 18.47 -15.77
C GLN A 89 -2.12 17.87 -14.62
N VAL A 90 -0.79 18.01 -14.64
CA VAL A 90 0.10 17.56 -13.56
C VAL A 90 -0.18 18.33 -12.27
N LEU A 91 -0.36 19.65 -12.35
CA LEU A 91 -0.66 20.47 -11.18
C LEU A 91 -2.04 20.19 -10.62
N GLY A 92 -3.05 20.04 -11.49
CA GLY A 92 -4.40 19.65 -11.10
C GLY A 92 -4.41 18.31 -10.37
N LEU A 93 -3.61 17.34 -10.82
CA LEU A 93 -3.46 16.06 -10.15
C LEU A 93 -2.86 16.20 -8.75
N ILE A 94 -1.76 16.94 -8.60
CA ILE A 94 -1.14 17.14 -7.28
C ILE A 94 -2.05 17.95 -6.35
N ALA A 95 -2.84 18.88 -6.90
CA ALA A 95 -3.81 19.68 -6.16
C ALA A 95 -4.98 18.88 -5.58
N GLN A 96 -5.30 17.70 -6.13
CA GLN A 96 -6.34 16.82 -5.58
C GLN A 96 -5.98 16.32 -4.18
N ASP A 97 -4.68 16.17 -3.87
CA ASP A 97 -4.20 15.78 -2.55
C ASP A 97 -2.95 16.60 -2.17
N PRO A 98 -3.14 17.82 -1.65
CA PRO A 98 -2.06 18.76 -1.36
C PRO A 98 -1.20 18.34 -0.16
N ARG A 99 -1.68 17.39 0.67
CA ARG A 99 -0.91 16.86 1.82
C ARG A 99 0.02 15.73 1.40
N ARG A 100 -0.27 15.06 0.29
CA ARG A 100 0.52 13.95 -0.22
C ARG A 100 1.78 14.44 -0.94
N LEU A 101 2.88 13.72 -0.70
CA LEU A 101 4.11 13.86 -1.45
C LEU A 101 4.07 12.91 -2.65
N TRP A 102 4.26 13.44 -3.86
CA TRP A 102 4.14 12.68 -5.10
C TRP A 102 5.51 12.28 -5.65
N LYS A 103 5.67 11.01 -6.04
CA LYS A 103 6.82 10.56 -6.86
C LYS A 103 6.50 10.77 -8.33
N ALA A 104 7.53 10.91 -9.16
CA ALA A 104 7.35 10.95 -10.62
C ALA A 104 6.62 9.71 -11.17
N ASP A 105 6.81 8.54 -10.53
CA ASP A 105 6.11 7.32 -10.92
C ASP A 105 4.63 7.32 -10.51
N ASP A 106 4.27 7.95 -9.39
CA ASP A 106 2.88 8.14 -8.98
C ASP A 106 2.14 9.01 -9.99
N VAL A 107 2.77 10.11 -10.42
CA VAL A 107 2.21 11.02 -11.43
C VAL A 107 2.08 10.31 -12.78
N ARG A 108 3.09 9.55 -13.21
CA ARG A 108 3.03 8.74 -14.43
C ARG A 108 1.84 7.78 -14.41
N THR A 109 1.68 7.06 -13.30
CA THR A 109 0.62 6.06 -13.15
C THR A 109 -0.76 6.72 -13.14
N ALA A 110 -0.93 7.81 -12.42
CA ALA A 110 -2.19 8.55 -12.36
C ALA A 110 -2.57 9.22 -13.69
N LEU A 111 -1.59 9.62 -14.50
CA LEU A 111 -1.82 10.13 -15.85
C LEU A 111 -2.00 9.02 -16.91
N GLY A 112 -1.88 7.75 -16.53
CA GLY A 112 -1.97 6.61 -17.46
C GLY A 112 -0.82 6.56 -18.49
N ARG A 113 0.34 7.12 -18.16
CA ARG A 113 1.46 7.30 -19.09
C ARG A 113 2.42 6.10 -19.09
N HIS A 114 2.98 5.80 -20.26
CA HIS A 114 3.92 4.68 -20.41
C HIS A 114 5.36 5.10 -20.08
N ALA A 115 5.78 6.30 -20.48
CA ALA A 115 7.14 6.79 -20.29
C ALA A 115 7.27 7.71 -19.07
N ILE A 116 8.26 7.42 -18.21
CA ILE A 116 8.57 8.25 -17.04
C ILE A 116 9.42 9.49 -17.37
N LYS A 117 10.19 9.46 -18.47
CA LYS A 117 11.12 10.55 -18.82
C LYS A 117 10.39 11.88 -19.07
N PRO A 118 9.33 11.96 -19.89
CA PRO A 118 8.56 13.19 -20.11
C PRO A 118 8.00 13.77 -18.81
N VAL A 119 7.47 12.89 -17.93
CA VAL A 119 6.94 13.27 -16.61
C VAL A 119 8.01 13.87 -15.72
N ARG A 120 9.21 13.27 -15.66
CA ARG A 120 10.34 13.84 -14.89
C ARG A 120 10.78 15.20 -15.43
N THR A 121 10.81 15.37 -16.75
CA THR A 121 11.16 16.66 -17.36
C THR A 121 10.11 17.72 -17.02
N CYS A 122 8.82 17.39 -17.14
CA CYS A 122 7.73 18.31 -16.81
C CYS A 122 7.74 18.70 -15.32
N LEU A 123 7.92 17.74 -14.40
CA LEU A 123 8.04 18.02 -12.96
C LEU A 123 9.24 18.92 -12.65
N LYS A 124 10.40 18.68 -13.28
CA LYS A 124 11.58 19.55 -13.13
C LYS A 124 11.32 20.97 -13.63
N ASN A 125 10.64 21.12 -14.78
CA ASN A 125 10.30 22.43 -15.33
C ASN A 125 9.34 23.18 -14.41
N LEU A 126 8.32 22.50 -13.86
CA LEU A 126 7.39 23.08 -12.90
C LEU A 126 8.07 23.49 -11.59
N THR A 127 9.04 22.71 -11.12
CA THR A 127 9.87 23.09 -9.97
C THR A 127 10.75 24.31 -10.30
N ALA A 128 11.37 24.36 -11.48
CA ALA A 128 12.18 25.50 -11.90
C ALA A 128 11.34 26.79 -12.05
N GLN A 129 10.06 26.67 -12.39
CA GLN A 129 9.09 27.76 -12.43
C GLN A 129 8.53 28.15 -11.04
N GLY A 130 8.95 27.47 -9.97
CA GLY A 130 8.45 27.72 -8.61
C GLY A 130 7.00 27.26 -8.37
N ARG A 131 6.40 26.51 -9.30
CA ARG A 131 5.02 26.00 -9.18
C ARG A 131 4.93 24.71 -8.37
N LEU A 132 6.05 24.00 -8.20
CA LEU A 132 6.18 22.81 -7.37
C LEU A 132 7.42 22.90 -6.48
N GLU A 133 7.32 22.36 -5.27
CA GLU A 133 8.47 22.19 -4.38
C GLU A 133 9.05 20.78 -4.51
N GLU A 134 10.37 20.70 -4.66
CA GLU A 134 11.12 19.45 -4.60
C GLU A 134 11.54 19.16 -3.15
N THR A 135 11.11 18.02 -2.60
CA THR A 135 11.57 17.51 -1.30
C THR A 135 12.38 16.23 -1.49
N ARG A 136 13.58 16.18 -0.92
CA ARG A 136 14.42 14.98 -0.95
C ARG A 136 14.19 14.14 0.29
N SER A 137 13.75 12.89 0.08
CA SER A 137 13.63 11.91 1.16
C SER A 137 15.00 11.33 1.53
N LYS A 138 15.15 10.86 2.78
CA LYS A 138 16.35 10.20 3.33
C LYS A 138 16.83 9.03 2.45
N ALA A 139 15.92 8.39 1.72
CA ALA A 139 16.20 7.28 0.80
C ALA A 139 16.57 7.73 -0.64
N ARG A 140 17.04 8.97 -0.84
CA ARG A 140 17.43 9.54 -2.16
C ARG A 140 16.27 9.67 -3.17
N HIS A 141 15.03 9.55 -2.73
CA HIS A 141 13.87 9.77 -3.60
C HIS A 141 13.54 11.26 -3.67
N VAL A 142 13.26 11.71 -4.90
CA VAL A 142 12.77 13.06 -5.18
C VAL A 142 11.25 13.04 -5.13
N LEU A 143 10.67 13.88 -4.28
CA LEU A 143 9.23 14.01 -4.07
C LEU A 143 8.79 15.43 -4.43
N TYR A 144 7.57 15.55 -4.93
CA TYR A 144 6.99 16.80 -5.38
C TYR A 144 5.72 17.11 -4.60
N ARG A 145 5.51 18.39 -4.29
CA ARG A 145 4.27 18.91 -3.72
C ARG A 145 3.99 20.32 -4.24
N LEU A 146 2.76 20.78 -4.07
CA LEU A 146 2.46 22.20 -4.26
C LEU A 146 3.16 23.03 -3.18
N PRO A 147 3.67 24.22 -3.52
CA PRO A 147 4.22 25.14 -2.54
C PRO A 147 3.15 25.46 -1.49
N ALA A 148 3.55 25.48 -0.23
CA ALA A 148 2.63 25.89 0.83
C ALA A 148 2.18 27.33 0.51
N PRO A 149 0.89 27.67 0.70
CA PRO A 149 0.50 29.06 0.63
C PRO A 149 1.33 29.81 1.67
N SER A 150 2.22 30.69 1.21
CA SER A 150 2.93 31.62 2.10
C SER A 150 1.86 32.41 2.85
N THR A 151 1.60 32.03 4.09
CA THR A 151 0.88 32.86 5.04
C THR A 151 1.79 34.05 5.35
N ALA A 152 1.66 35.09 4.52
CA ALA A 152 2.06 36.45 4.84
C ALA A 152 1.02 37.09 5.76
#